data_AF-A0A9Q3Q3X3-F1
#
_entry.id   AF-A0A9Q3Q3X3-F1
#
_cell.length_a   1.000
_cell.length_b   1.000
_cell.length_c   1.000
_cell.angle_alpha   90.00
_cell.angle_beta   90.00
_cell.angle_gamma   90.00
#
_symmetry.space_group_name_H-M   'P 1'
#
loop_
_entity.id
_entity.type
_entity.pdbx_description
1 polymer ?
#
loop_
_entity_poly.entity_id
_entity_poly.type
_entity_poly.pdbx_seq_one_letter_code
_entity_poly.pdbx_strand_id
1 'polypeptide(L)'
;MDWVTGIPPGGDRSYNACLVIVDRLSKTSIFLPCYKDDTAMDTALLIWNRIVSWTDIFTNIISDRDPKFISALWTNLHQLFAMKLSFSTAHHPQTDGLAERMIQTLEDMVRRFCAYGLEFKDCDEFTHDWCTLLPAME
;
A
#
# COMPACT_ATOMS: atom_id res chain seq x y z
N MET A 1 5.96 3.50 2.33
CA MET A 1 5.07 2.56 1.62
C MET A 1 5.80 1.25 1.45
N ASP A 2 5.10 0.13 1.58
CA ASP A 2 5.69 -1.21 1.53
C ASP A 2 4.66 -2.26 1.06
N TRP A 3 5.14 -3.41 0.59
CA TRP A 3 4.31 -4.46 -0.01
C TRP A 3 4.11 -5.65 0.94
N VAL A 4 2.85 -6.06 1.08
CA VAL A 4 2.49 -7.39 1.59
C VAL A 4 2.29 -8.30 0.39
N THR A 5 3.16 -9.29 0.23
CA THR A 5 3.07 -10.28 -0.87
C THR A 5 2.87 -11.70 -0.34
N GLY A 6 2.46 -12.62 -1.21
CA GLY A 6 2.28 -14.03 -0.84
C GLY A 6 1.03 -14.29 0.00
N ILE A 7 0.02 -13.42 -0.13
CA ILE A 7 -1.29 -13.57 0.47
C ILE A 7 -2.20 -14.40 -0.45
N PRO A 8 -3.20 -15.14 0.09
CA PRO A 8 -4.15 -15.89 -0.70
C PRO A 8 -4.92 -14.97 -1.66
N PRO A 9 -5.30 -15.47 -2.85
CA PRO A 9 -6.07 -14.71 -3.82
C PRO A 9 -7.36 -14.16 -3.20
N GLY A 10 -7.57 -12.85 -3.32
CA GLY A 10 -8.68 -12.15 -2.69
C GLY A 10 -9.54 -11.29 -3.63
N GLY A 11 -10.81 -11.14 -3.26
CA GLY A 11 -11.85 -10.43 -4.00
C GLY A 11 -12.14 -11.00 -5.39
N ASP A 12 -13.08 -10.37 -6.12
CA ASP A 12 -13.52 -10.81 -7.46
C ASP A 12 -12.39 -10.86 -8.50
N ARG A 13 -11.30 -10.11 -8.26
CA ARG A 13 -10.13 -10.01 -9.14
C ARG A 13 -8.98 -10.92 -8.72
N SER A 14 -9.10 -11.66 -7.62
CA SER A 14 -8.05 -12.60 -7.16
C SER A 14 -6.70 -11.93 -6.92
N TYR A 15 -6.70 -10.77 -6.26
CA TYR A 15 -5.48 -10.05 -5.88
C TYR A 15 -4.61 -10.91 -4.95
N ASN A 16 -3.28 -10.87 -5.12
CA ASN A 16 -2.33 -11.70 -4.38
C ASN A 16 -1.24 -10.90 -3.65
N ALA A 17 -1.40 -9.58 -3.61
CA ALA A 17 -0.56 -8.65 -2.87
C ALA A 17 -1.37 -7.42 -2.44
N CYS A 18 -0.83 -6.67 -1.48
CA CYS A 18 -1.38 -5.40 -1.02
C CYS A 18 -0.26 -4.38 -0.83
N LEU A 19 -0.41 -3.18 -1.39
CA LEU A 19 0.46 -2.04 -1.12
C LEU A 19 -0.08 -1.28 0.10
N VAL A 20 0.76 -1.14 1.12
CA VAL A 20 0.44 -0.38 2.34
C VAL A 20 1.10 0.98 2.25
N ILE A 21 0.28 2.03 2.39
CA ILE A 21 0.71 3.42 2.37
C ILE A 21 0.24 4.06 3.67
N VAL A 22 1.11 4.84 4.30
CA VAL A 22 0.79 5.56 5.53
C VAL A 22 1.15 7.02 5.32
N ASP A 23 0.18 7.91 5.53
CA ASP A 23 0.47 9.32 5.63
C ASP A 23 1.11 9.61 7.00
N ARG A 24 2.31 10.21 6.97
CA ARG A 24 3.06 10.50 8.18
C ARG A 24 2.43 11.62 9.00
N LEU A 25 1.65 12.52 8.39
CA LEU A 25 1.02 13.64 9.09
C LEU A 25 -0.28 13.21 9.78
N SER A 26 -1.26 12.75 9.01
CA SER A 26 -2.58 12.35 9.51
C SER A 26 -2.58 11.01 10.25
N LYS A 27 -1.54 10.17 10.03
CA LYS A 27 -1.49 8.77 10.45
C LYS A 27 -2.57 7.90 9.82
N THR A 28 -3.20 8.35 8.73
CA THR A 28 -4.12 7.53 7.97
C THR A 28 -3.34 6.48 7.16
N SER A 29 -3.86 5.27 7.16
CA SER A 29 -3.39 4.19 6.28
C SER A 29 -4.26 4.10 5.05
N ILE A 30 -3.64 3.73 3.93
CA ILE A 30 -4.31 3.42 2.68
C ILE A 30 -3.81 2.05 2.25
N PHE A 31 -4.75 1.17 1.91
CA PHE A 31 -4.46 -0.19 1.46
C PHE A 31 -4.89 -0.33 0.00
N LEU A 32 -3.96 -0.79 -0.85
CA LEU A 32 -4.24 -0.99 -2.27
C LEU A 32 -4.03 -2.46 -2.65
N PRO A 33 -5.12 -3.23 -2.82
CA PRO A 33 -5.01 -4.60 -3.31
C PRO A 33 -4.53 -4.59 -4.76
N CYS A 34 -3.61 -5.50 -5.06
CA CYS A 34 -2.77 -5.46 -6.26
C CYS A 34 -2.21 -6.86 -6.56
N TYR A 35 -1.36 -6.94 -7.58
CA TYR A 35 -0.64 -8.16 -7.90
C TYR A 35 0.85 -8.03 -7.59
N LYS A 36 1.44 -9.11 -7.09
CA LYS A 36 2.88 -9.22 -6.87
C LYS A 36 3.67 -8.87 -8.14
N ASP A 37 3.15 -9.31 -9.29
CA ASP A 37 3.78 -9.17 -10.60
C ASP A 37 3.40 -7.86 -11.32
N ASP A 38 2.68 -6.94 -10.65
CA ASP A 38 2.34 -5.63 -11.22
C ASP A 38 3.60 -4.90 -11.68
N THR A 39 3.54 -4.32 -12.88
CA THR A 39 4.66 -3.54 -13.40
C THR A 39 4.79 -2.21 -12.64
N ALA A 40 5.89 -1.51 -12.88
CA ALA A 40 6.06 -0.15 -12.38
C ALA A 40 4.94 0.80 -12.88
N MET A 41 4.45 0.59 -14.11
CA MET A 41 3.37 1.39 -14.68
C MET A 41 2.04 1.08 -14.00
N ASP A 42 1.72 -0.20 -13.78
CA ASP A 42 0.49 -0.61 -13.10
C ASP A 42 0.45 -0.06 -11.67
N THR A 43 1.56 -0.19 -10.96
CA THR A 43 1.75 0.36 -9.62
C THR A 43 1.56 1.88 -9.60
N ALA A 44 2.12 2.57 -10.58
CA ALA A 44 2.04 4.01 -10.65
C ALA A 44 0.60 4.50 -10.91
N LEU A 45 -0.12 3.82 -11.80
CA LEU A 45 -1.53 4.09 -12.07
C LEU A 45 -2.41 3.77 -10.84
N LEU A 46 -2.13 2.66 -10.15
CA LEU A 46 -2.84 2.26 -8.94
C LEU A 46 -2.72 3.32 -7.85
N ILE A 47 -1.49 3.77 -7.59
CA ILE A 47 -1.22 4.86 -6.65
C ILE A 47 -1.93 6.12 -7.12
N TRP A 48 -1.70 6.56 -8.36
CA TRP A 48 -2.27 7.79 -8.90
C TRP A 48 -3.78 7.87 -8.75
N ASN A 49 -4.49 6.81 -9.17
CA ASN A 49 -5.95 6.77 -9.15
C ASN A 49 -6.52 6.86 -7.73
N ARG A 50 -5.88 6.23 -6.74
CA ARG A 50 -6.35 6.31 -5.35
C ARG A 50 -5.94 7.63 -4.71
N ILE A 51 -4.66 7.92 -4.75
CA ILE A 51 -4.01 8.93 -3.91
C ILE A 51 -4.40 10.34 -4.34
N VAL A 52 -4.41 10.62 -5.65
CA VAL A 52 -4.78 11.93 -6.19
C VAL A 52 -6.28 12.19 -6.08
N SER A 53 -7.09 11.12 -6.05
CA SER A 53 -8.53 11.26 -5.79
C SER A 53 -8.84 11.61 -4.33
N TRP A 54 -7.93 11.30 -3.41
CA TRP A 54 -8.19 11.31 -1.97
C TRP A 54 -7.61 12.54 -1.25
N THR A 55 -6.49 13.08 -1.73
CA THR A 55 -5.87 14.26 -1.12
C THR A 55 -5.37 15.24 -2.18
N ASP A 56 -5.08 16.47 -1.74
CA ASP A 56 -4.21 17.38 -2.49
C ASP A 56 -2.84 16.74 -2.73
N ILE A 57 -2.11 17.21 -3.74
CA ILE A 57 -0.84 16.64 -4.20
C ILE A 57 0.14 16.42 -3.04
N PHE A 58 0.62 15.18 -2.88
CA PHE A 58 1.62 14.81 -1.87
C PHE A 58 2.93 15.53 -2.13
N THR A 59 3.52 16.14 -1.12
CA THR A 59 4.77 16.90 -1.29
C THR A 59 6.03 16.02 -1.21
N ASN A 60 5.96 14.89 -0.51
CA ASN A 60 7.09 13.99 -0.34
C ASN A 60 6.64 12.53 -0.15
N ILE A 61 7.21 11.62 -0.94
CA ILE A 61 6.95 10.18 -0.85
C ILE A 61 8.23 9.47 -0.41
N ILE A 62 8.09 8.61 0.60
CA ILE A 62 9.15 7.73 1.10
C ILE A 62 8.79 6.30 0.76
N SER A 63 9.59 5.69 -0.11
CA SER A 63 9.49 4.29 -0.51
C SER A 63 10.77 3.55 -0.19
N ASP A 64 10.69 2.23 -0.15
CA ASP A 64 11.87 1.39 -0.20
C ASP A 64 12.52 1.46 -1.60
N ARG A 65 13.58 0.67 -1.77
CA ARG A 65 14.36 0.59 -3.02
C ARG A 65 13.81 -0.48 -3.98
N ASP A 66 12.51 -0.76 -3.94
CA ASP A 66 11.90 -1.68 -4.90
C ASP A 66 12.11 -1.17 -6.33
N PRO A 67 12.51 -2.03 -7.30
CA PRO A 67 12.73 -1.63 -8.69
C PRO A 67 11.55 -0.90 -9.33
N LYS A 68 10.32 -1.17 -8.89
CA LYS A 68 9.10 -0.47 -9.36
C LYS A 68 9.17 1.02 -9.04
N PHE A 69 9.67 1.37 -7.85
CA PHE A 69 9.82 2.75 -7.37
C PHE A 69 11.14 3.41 -7.81
N ILE A 70 12.11 2.65 -8.31
CA ILE A 70 13.34 3.20 -8.90
C ILE A 70 13.20 3.44 -10.41
N SER A 71 12.11 2.96 -11.02
CA SER A 71 11.89 3.07 -12.46
C SER A 71 11.96 4.51 -12.98
N ALA A 72 12.41 4.67 -14.23
CA ALA A 72 12.42 5.96 -14.91
C ALA A 72 11.01 6.57 -15.00
N LEU A 73 10.00 5.71 -15.16
CA LEU A 73 8.60 6.11 -15.13
C LEU A 73 8.26 6.79 -13.81
N TRP A 74 8.57 6.16 -12.68
CA TRP A 74 8.29 6.72 -11.35
C TRP A 74 9.03 8.03 -11.13
N THR A 75 10.32 8.06 -11.44
CA THR A 75 11.14 9.28 -11.31
C THR A 75 10.58 10.45 -12.13
N ASN A 76 10.18 10.21 -13.38
CA ASN A 76 9.60 11.23 -14.25
C ASN A 76 8.23 11.69 -13.75
N LEU A 77 7.41 10.77 -13.22
CA LEU A 77 6.12 11.09 -12.62
C LEU A 77 6.28 12.07 -11.44
N HIS A 78 7.22 11.78 -10.53
CA HIS A 78 7.51 12.65 -9.39
C HIS A 78 8.00 14.04 -9.82
N GLN A 79 8.85 14.12 -10.84
CA GLN A 79 9.32 15.40 -11.38
C GLN A 79 8.17 16.23 -11.98
N LEU A 80 7.24 15.60 -12.72
CA LEU A 80 6.09 16.28 -13.32
C LEU A 80 5.17 16.92 -12.27
N PHE A 81 5.00 16.27 -11.12
CA PHE A 81 4.16 16.77 -10.04
C PHE A 81 4.93 17.59 -8.98
N ALA A 82 6.20 17.93 -9.25
CA ALA A 82 7.08 18.64 -8.32
C ALA A 82 7.15 17.97 -6.93
N MET A 83 7.01 16.64 -6.88
CA MET A 83 7.06 15.85 -5.67
C MET A 83 8.49 15.45 -5.34
N LYS A 84 8.84 15.44 -4.05
CA LYS A 84 10.12 14.90 -3.60
C LYS A 84 10.00 13.39 -3.43
N LEU A 85 10.81 12.62 -4.16
CA LEU A 85 10.98 11.19 -3.91
C LEU A 85 12.19 10.97 -3.01
N SER A 86 11.98 10.27 -1.90
CA SER A 86 13.04 9.87 -0.98
C SER A 86 13.02 8.35 -0.83
N PHE A 87 14.18 7.71 -0.92
CA PHE A 87 14.29 6.27 -0.69
C PHE A 87 14.72 6.00 0.74
N SER A 88 14.06 5.07 1.42
CA SER A 88 14.52 4.62 2.74
C SER A 88 15.91 3.99 2.61
N THR A 89 16.77 4.29 3.58
CA THR A 89 18.05 3.58 3.76
C THR A 89 17.83 2.52 4.83
N ALA A 90 18.39 1.32 4.63
CA ALA A 90 18.52 0.37 5.72
C ALA A 90 19.31 1.07 6.85
N HIS A 91 18.64 1.30 7.99
CA HIS A 91 19.19 1.87 9.23
C HIS A 91 19.31 3.40 9.36
N HIS A 92 18.21 4.18 9.34
CA HIS A 92 18.18 5.52 9.98
C HIS A 92 16.90 5.76 10.82
N PRO A 93 16.88 5.30 12.09
CA PRO A 93 15.65 5.24 12.91
C PRO A 93 15.14 6.56 13.51
N GLN A 94 15.78 7.71 13.28
CA GLN A 94 15.56 8.90 14.11
C GLN A 94 14.31 9.71 13.77
N THR A 95 13.64 9.47 12.64
CA THR A 95 12.40 10.20 12.28
C THR A 95 11.35 9.35 11.58
N ASP A 96 11.75 8.29 10.87
CA ASP A 96 10.82 7.37 10.17
C ASP A 96 10.36 6.18 11.02
N GLY A 97 10.95 5.94 12.19
CA GLY A 97 10.65 4.75 12.98
C GLY A 97 9.20 4.63 13.45
N LEU A 98 8.41 5.71 13.47
CA LEU A 98 6.97 5.63 13.75
C LEU A 98 6.16 5.15 12.55
N ALA A 99 6.46 5.69 11.35
CA ALA A 99 5.79 5.26 10.13
C ALA A 99 6.19 3.83 9.75
N GLU A 100 7.46 3.48 9.94
CA GLU A 100 7.96 2.10 9.77
C GLU A 100 7.26 1.13 10.72
N ARG A 101 7.15 1.45 12.02
CA ARG A 101 6.41 0.62 12.98
C ARG A 101 4.92 0.48 12.64
N MET A 102 4.32 1.55 12.13
CA MET A 102 2.92 1.52 11.69
C MET A 102 2.77 0.59 10.48
N ILE A 103 3.61 0.74 9.45
CA ILE A 103 3.62 -0.14 8.27
C ILE A 103 3.79 -1.60 8.71
N GLN A 104 4.78 -1.91 9.55
CA GLN A 104 4.98 -3.28 10.07
C GLN A 104 3.75 -3.84 10.79
N THR A 105 3.08 -3.02 11.61
CA THR A 105 1.87 -3.43 12.32
C THR A 105 0.72 -3.73 11.34
N LEU A 106 0.56 -2.90 10.32
CA LEU A 106 -0.47 -3.06 9.29
C LEU A 106 -0.16 -4.27 8.38
N GLU A 107 1.10 -4.50 8.03
CA GLU A 107 1.51 -5.70 7.29
C GLU A 107 1.19 -6.98 8.04
N ASP A 108 1.59 -7.05 9.32
CA ASP A 108 1.32 -8.21 10.18
C ASP A 108 -0.18 -8.44 10.34
N MET A 109 -0.95 -7.36 10.43
CA MET A 109 -2.40 -7.42 10.44
C MET A 109 -2.93 -8.06 9.15
N VAL A 110 -2.59 -7.53 7.97
CA VAL A 110 -3.02 -8.08 6.66
C VAL A 110 -2.63 -9.56 6.54
N ARG A 111 -1.38 -9.92 6.88
CA ARG A 111 -0.90 -11.32 6.85
C ARG A 111 -1.73 -12.22 7.75
N ARG A 112 -2.06 -11.79 8.96
CA ARG A 112 -2.86 -12.58 9.90
C ARG A 112 -4.29 -12.76 9.40
N PHE A 113 -4.94 -11.67 8.96
CA PHE A 113 -6.29 -11.75 8.39
C PHE A 113 -6.36 -12.76 7.24
N CYS A 114 -5.37 -12.68 6.34
CA CYS A 114 -5.21 -13.60 5.23
C CYS A 114 -4.96 -15.06 5.66
N ALA A 115 -4.07 -15.28 6.63
CA ALA A 115 -3.67 -16.62 7.07
C ALA A 115 -4.79 -17.37 7.80
N TYR A 116 -5.63 -16.66 8.55
CA TYR A 116 -6.76 -17.26 9.26
C TYR A 116 -7.94 -17.57 8.33
N GLY A 117 -7.89 -17.19 7.05
CA GLY A 117 -8.98 -17.42 6.10
C GLY A 117 -10.30 -16.84 6.61
N LEU A 118 -10.23 -15.67 7.25
CA LEU A 118 -11.38 -15.07 7.92
C LEU A 118 -12.39 -14.59 6.87
N GLU A 119 -13.29 -15.49 6.52
CA GLU A 119 -14.51 -15.21 5.79
C GLU A 119 -15.56 -14.71 6.79
N PHE A 120 -15.88 -13.42 6.74
CA PHE A 120 -16.97 -12.87 7.56
C PHE A 120 -18.25 -12.87 6.76
N LYS A 121 -19.34 -13.36 7.35
CA LYS A 121 -20.68 -13.21 6.78
C LYS A 121 -21.37 -12.02 7.41
N ASP A 122 -21.79 -11.06 6.59
CA ASP A 122 -22.65 -9.97 7.09
C ASP A 122 -24.08 -10.49 7.34
N CYS A 123 -24.94 -9.65 7.92
CA CYS A 123 -26.35 -9.93 8.14
C CYS A 123 -27.12 -10.28 6.85
N ASP A 124 -26.56 -9.93 5.69
CA ASP A 124 -27.06 -10.25 4.35
C ASP A 124 -26.43 -11.53 3.74
N GLU A 125 -25.74 -12.36 4.53
CA GLU A 125 -25.05 -13.60 4.14
C GLU A 125 -23.89 -13.47 3.12
N PHE A 126 -23.50 -12.25 2.76
CA PHE A 126 -22.32 -12.02 1.90
C PHE A 126 -21.03 -12.39 2.60
N THR A 127 -20.19 -13.17 1.91
CA THR A 127 -18.86 -13.55 2.41
C THR A 127 -17.85 -12.46 2.06
N HIS A 128 -17.31 -11.82 3.09
CA HIS A 128 -16.29 -10.80 3.01
C HIS A 128 -14.91 -11.43 3.10
N ASP A 129 -14.11 -11.21 2.06
CA ASP A 129 -12.69 -11.55 2.01
C ASP A 129 -11.82 -10.35 2.44
N TRP A 130 -10.54 -10.57 2.71
CA TRP A 130 -9.57 -9.56 3.12
C TRP A 130 -9.61 -8.30 2.26
N CYS A 131 -9.82 -8.41 0.94
CA CYS A 131 -9.96 -7.27 0.04
C CYS A 131 -11.11 -6.32 0.42
N THR A 132 -12.23 -6.88 0.90
CA THR A 132 -13.41 -6.10 1.28
C THR A 132 -13.29 -5.45 2.66
N LEU A 133 -12.39 -5.97 3.50
CA LEU A 133 -12.14 -5.47 4.84
C LEU A 133 -11.12 -4.32 4.86
N LEU A 134 -10.30 -4.18 3.81
CA LEU A 134 -9.28 -3.14 3.73
C LEU A 134 -9.83 -1.73 3.99
N PRO A 135 -10.96 -1.29 3.41
CA PRO A 135 -11.48 0.05 3.69
C PRO A 135 -11.94 0.26 5.14
N ALA A 136 -12.30 -0.81 5.86
CA ALA A 136 -12.64 -0.73 7.28
C ALA A 136 -11.40 -0.64 8.18
N MET A 137 -10.21 -0.87 7.61
CA MET A 137 -8.92 -0.79 8.30
C MET A 137 -8.19 0.55 8.07
N GLU A 138 -8.66 1.38 7.14
CA GLU A 138 -8.12 2.71 6.84
C GLU A 138 -8.55 3.76 7.89
#